data_AF-A0A8T3LZX0-F1
#
_entry.id   AF-A0A8T3LZX0-F1
#
_cell.length_a   1.000
_cell.length_b   1.000
_cell.length_c   1.000
_cell.angle_alpha   90.00
_cell.angle_beta   90.00
_cell.angle_gamma   90.00
#
_symmetry.space_group_name_H-M   'P 1'
#
loop_
_entity.id
_entity.type
_entity.pdbx_description
1 polymer ?
#
loop_
_entity_poly.entity_id
_entity_poly.type
_entity_poly.pdbx_seq_one_letter_code
_entity_poly.pdbx_strand_id
1 'polypeptide(L)'
;MAGVDVVIFHHAPRDDDPPLVRLLAEARSRLLKHQLDLWGEAGATRVLVVPGREDASPGSTAAGESFGGRLAQLIDEQRIRRLVVMGSGAVPLLRRRDAERLVRVAGGPARQAATNNRYSSDICAISDATVLRTVPALPSDNALPRWLEEHAAFSVTDLPGRDRLALDLDTPLDLALVALSSRAPAALVALALEHGLEIPRLAELRGLAADPRREMLVFGRSGSRTLRWLERNVRCRVRFLAEERGLRASSPLAIATGEAPPMQGRRAGRSRRPRATLGRLIAERGAGSLASIVGDLADGAIIDSRVLLADRLGADESRWPSAADRFGSDLLRPDEVSDRWLADLTRSAAGASSPILMGAHTLVGPGIPLLLRRLPRPSQQGGHAALR
;
A
#
# COMPACT_ATOMS: atom_id res chain seq x y z
N MET A 1 -32.81 -14.32 0.18
CA MET A 1 -31.84 -13.32 -0.34
C MET A 1 -30.60 -14.07 -0.79
N ALA A 2 -29.99 -13.72 -1.93
CA ALA A 2 -28.75 -14.38 -2.36
C ALA A 2 -27.60 -14.06 -1.38
N GLY A 3 -26.76 -15.04 -1.08
CA GLY A 3 -25.59 -14.85 -0.22
C GLY A 3 -24.59 -13.84 -0.79
N VAL A 4 -23.71 -13.29 0.06
CA VAL A 4 -22.58 -12.45 -0.36
C VAL A 4 -21.31 -13.30 -0.30
N ASP A 5 -20.65 -13.45 -1.44
CA ASP A 5 -19.36 -14.13 -1.52
C ASP A 5 -18.22 -13.11 -1.37
N VAL A 6 -17.16 -13.49 -0.67
CA VAL A 6 -15.92 -12.72 -0.56
C VAL A 6 -14.83 -13.46 -1.31
N VAL A 7 -14.14 -12.80 -2.24
CA VAL A 7 -13.00 -13.34 -2.98
C VAL A 7 -11.74 -12.64 -2.51
N ILE A 8 -10.78 -13.41 -2.01
CA ILE A 8 -9.48 -12.91 -1.56
C ILE A 8 -8.38 -13.51 -2.41
N PHE A 9 -7.68 -12.68 -3.17
CA PHE A 9 -6.48 -13.09 -3.91
C PHE A 9 -5.29 -13.19 -2.95
N HIS A 10 -4.68 -14.37 -2.85
CA HIS A 10 -3.63 -14.67 -1.90
C HIS A 10 -2.37 -15.19 -2.57
N HIS A 11 -1.24 -14.57 -2.22
CA HIS A 11 0.08 -15.02 -2.62
C HIS A 11 0.72 -15.80 -1.48
N ALA A 12 0.89 -17.11 -1.68
CA ALA A 12 1.47 -17.97 -0.67
C ALA A 12 3.01 -17.81 -0.62
N PRO A 13 3.64 -17.98 0.56
CA PRO A 13 5.10 -17.98 0.65
C PRO A 13 5.69 -19.13 -0.16
N ARG A 14 6.86 -18.90 -0.79
CA ARG A 14 7.65 -19.93 -1.45
C ARG A 14 8.88 -20.26 -0.63
N ASP A 15 9.33 -21.51 -0.69
CA ASP A 15 10.47 -21.99 0.10
C ASP A 15 11.79 -21.30 -0.30
N ASP A 16 11.91 -20.92 -1.57
CA ASP A 16 13.06 -20.23 -2.16
C ASP A 16 13.00 -18.69 -2.05
N ASP A 17 11.94 -18.12 -1.45
CA ASP A 17 11.83 -16.68 -1.26
C ASP A 17 12.93 -16.16 -0.32
N PRO A 18 13.57 -15.01 -0.65
CA PRO A 18 14.49 -14.33 0.25
C PRO A 18 13.83 -14.01 1.61
N PRO A 19 14.58 -13.95 2.72
CA PRO A 19 14.02 -13.86 4.06
C PRO A 19 12.97 -12.76 4.27
N LEU A 20 13.22 -11.54 3.77
CA LEU A 20 12.29 -10.41 3.87
C LEU A 20 11.04 -10.56 2.97
N VAL A 21 11.17 -11.26 1.85
CA VAL A 21 10.04 -11.58 0.95
C VAL A 21 9.15 -12.62 1.61
N ARG A 22 9.75 -13.69 2.16
CA ARG A 22 9.05 -14.72 2.91
C ARG A 22 8.34 -14.17 4.15
N LEU A 23 8.99 -13.24 4.89
CA LEU A 23 8.37 -12.55 6.02
C LEU A 23 7.09 -11.80 5.60
N LEU A 24 7.13 -11.09 4.48
CA LEU A 24 5.94 -10.39 3.98
C LEU A 24 4.82 -11.37 3.60
N ALA A 25 5.16 -12.47 2.92
CA ALA A 25 4.20 -13.50 2.54
C ALA A 25 3.56 -14.19 3.77
N GLU A 26 4.35 -14.45 4.81
CA GLU A 26 3.85 -14.92 6.12
C GLU A 26 2.92 -13.90 6.77
N ALA A 27 3.27 -12.60 6.72
CA ALA A 27 2.40 -11.54 7.24
C ALA A 27 1.04 -11.52 6.52
N ARG A 28 1.04 -11.63 5.18
CA ARG A 28 -0.18 -11.74 4.36
C ARG A 28 -0.99 -12.99 4.69
N SER A 29 -0.33 -14.11 4.98
CA SER A 29 -0.98 -15.37 5.39
C SER A 29 -1.65 -15.25 6.77
N ARG A 30 -0.97 -14.63 7.75
CA ARG A 30 -1.55 -14.35 9.08
C ARG A 30 -2.71 -13.35 8.99
N LEU A 31 -2.59 -12.33 8.13
CA LEU A 31 -3.66 -11.38 7.87
C LEU A 31 -4.86 -12.06 7.21
N LEU A 32 -4.63 -12.92 6.21
CA LEU A 32 -5.68 -13.70 5.56
C LEU A 32 -6.48 -14.48 6.59
N LYS A 33 -5.82 -15.22 7.49
CA LYS A 33 -6.50 -15.98 8.55
C LYS A 33 -7.41 -15.09 9.40
N HIS A 34 -6.91 -13.92 9.83
CA HIS A 34 -7.72 -12.95 10.57
C HIS A 34 -8.91 -12.44 9.75
N GLN A 35 -8.72 -12.19 8.45
CA GLN A 35 -9.78 -11.72 7.55
C GLN A 35 -10.84 -12.79 7.30
N LEU A 36 -10.49 -14.08 7.22
CA LEU A 36 -11.46 -15.17 7.09
C LEU A 36 -12.47 -15.14 8.24
N ASP A 37 -11.98 -15.05 9.49
CA ASP A 37 -12.83 -14.94 10.67
C ASP A 37 -13.69 -13.67 10.63
N LEU A 38 -13.06 -12.53 10.30
CA LEU A 38 -13.74 -11.24 10.22
C LEU A 38 -14.91 -11.24 9.20
N TRP A 39 -14.72 -11.85 8.03
CA TRP A 39 -15.75 -11.95 7.01
C TRP A 39 -16.89 -12.88 7.40
N GLY A 40 -16.58 -14.01 8.05
CA GLY A 40 -17.60 -14.88 8.63
C GLY A 40 -18.47 -14.15 9.66
N GLU A 41 -17.84 -13.42 10.57
CA GLU A 41 -18.55 -12.59 11.56
C GLU A 41 -19.36 -11.45 10.94
N ALA A 42 -18.89 -10.89 9.82
CA ALA A 42 -19.57 -9.82 9.10
C ALA A 42 -20.79 -10.30 8.26
N GLY A 43 -21.04 -11.61 8.22
CA GLY A 43 -22.17 -12.21 7.50
C GLY A 43 -21.89 -12.56 6.04
N ALA A 44 -20.62 -12.73 5.65
CA ALA A 44 -20.30 -13.34 4.36
C ALA A 44 -20.83 -14.77 4.31
N THR A 45 -21.40 -15.17 3.17
CA THR A 45 -21.94 -16.53 2.98
C THR A 45 -20.83 -17.53 2.69
N ARG A 46 -19.83 -17.10 1.93
CA ARG A 46 -18.65 -17.90 1.58
C ARG A 46 -17.46 -16.97 1.40
N VAL A 47 -16.29 -17.44 1.82
CA VAL A 47 -15.01 -16.76 1.56
C VAL A 47 -14.16 -17.68 0.71
N LEU A 48 -13.84 -17.23 -0.50
CA LEU A 48 -13.05 -17.94 -1.50
C LEU A 48 -11.64 -17.36 -1.49
N VAL A 49 -10.66 -18.19 -1.12
CA VAL A 49 -9.24 -17.85 -1.24
C VAL A 49 -8.77 -18.34 -2.60
N VAL A 50 -8.32 -17.42 -3.44
CA VAL A 50 -7.87 -17.69 -4.80
C VAL A 50 -6.37 -17.41 -4.88
N PRO A 51 -5.56 -18.28 -5.49
CA PRO A 51 -4.13 -18.01 -5.67
C PRO A 51 -3.89 -16.67 -6.37
N GLY A 52 -2.80 -15.99 -6.07
CA GLY A 52 -2.41 -14.77 -6.76
C GLY A 52 -2.01 -15.03 -8.21
N ARG A 53 -1.78 -13.97 -8.99
CA ARG A 53 -1.37 -14.06 -10.41
C ARG A 53 -0.01 -14.77 -10.59
N GLU A 54 0.90 -14.56 -9.65
CA GLU A 54 2.26 -15.11 -9.69
C GLU A 54 2.30 -16.60 -9.30
N ASP A 55 1.29 -17.09 -8.58
CA ASP A 55 1.20 -18.47 -8.07
C ASP A 55 0.45 -19.42 -9.01
N ALA A 56 0.08 -18.95 -10.21
CA ALA A 56 -0.49 -19.80 -11.23
C ALA A 56 0.58 -20.84 -11.67
N SER A 57 0.30 -22.13 -11.51
CA SER A 57 1.21 -23.20 -11.92
C SER A 57 1.68 -23.00 -13.37
N PRO A 58 2.97 -23.25 -13.69
CA PRO A 58 3.44 -23.26 -15.07
C PRO A 58 2.58 -24.21 -15.91
N GLY A 59 1.89 -23.68 -16.92
CA GLY A 59 0.95 -24.45 -17.76
C GLY A 59 -0.53 -24.34 -17.38
N SER A 60 -0.88 -23.62 -16.31
CA SER A 60 -2.27 -23.22 -16.06
C SER A 60 -2.66 -22.03 -16.94
N THR A 61 -3.93 -21.98 -17.38
CA THR A 61 -4.48 -20.85 -18.15
C THR A 61 -4.41 -19.51 -17.41
N ALA A 62 -4.24 -19.54 -16.08
CA ALA A 62 -4.10 -18.37 -15.22
C ALA A 62 -2.72 -17.70 -15.32
N ALA A 63 -1.68 -18.40 -15.79
CA ALA A 63 -0.34 -17.86 -15.97
C ALA A 63 -0.29 -16.95 -17.21
N GLY A 64 -0.63 -15.68 -17.03
CA GLY A 64 -0.71 -14.68 -18.10
C GLY A 64 -2.04 -13.94 -18.15
N GLU A 65 -3.04 -14.40 -17.41
CA GLU A 65 -4.37 -13.79 -17.37
C GLU A 65 -4.36 -12.46 -16.58
N SER A 66 -5.06 -11.46 -17.10
CA SER A 66 -5.27 -10.19 -16.41
C SER A 66 -6.12 -10.39 -15.14
N PHE A 67 -6.04 -9.46 -14.18
CA PHE A 67 -6.93 -9.48 -13.01
C PHE A 67 -8.41 -9.49 -13.45
N GLY A 68 -8.76 -8.68 -14.45
CA GLY A 68 -10.12 -8.63 -14.98
C GLY A 68 -10.59 -9.96 -15.58
N GLY A 69 -9.77 -10.58 -16.43
CA GLY A 69 -10.09 -11.89 -17.04
C GLY A 69 -10.32 -12.97 -15.99
N ARG A 70 -9.38 -13.06 -15.03
CA ARG A 70 -9.48 -14.02 -13.93
C ARG A 70 -10.72 -13.77 -13.05
N LEU A 71 -11.04 -12.50 -12.79
CA LEU A 71 -12.24 -12.15 -12.03
C LEU A 71 -13.50 -12.58 -12.78
N ALA A 72 -13.59 -12.32 -14.09
CA ALA A 72 -14.71 -12.74 -14.93
C ALA A 72 -14.90 -14.26 -14.93
N GLN A 73 -13.81 -15.02 -15.11
CA GLN A 73 -13.82 -16.48 -15.04
C GLN A 73 -14.36 -16.97 -13.69
N LEU A 74 -13.88 -16.42 -12.58
CA LEU A 74 -14.35 -16.78 -11.24
C LEU A 74 -15.85 -16.50 -11.03
N ILE A 75 -16.37 -15.39 -11.57
CA ILE A 75 -17.81 -15.08 -11.48
C ILE A 75 -18.63 -16.21 -12.11
N ASP A 76 -18.21 -16.72 -13.25
CA ASP A 76 -18.92 -17.78 -13.97
C ASP A 76 -18.77 -19.15 -13.33
N GLU A 77 -17.55 -19.56 -13.02
CA GLU A 77 -17.25 -20.87 -12.42
C GLU A 77 -17.91 -21.03 -11.05
N GLN A 78 -17.84 -19.99 -10.22
CA GLN A 78 -18.36 -20.02 -8.85
C GLN A 78 -19.79 -19.51 -8.74
N ARG A 79 -20.40 -19.10 -9.87
CA ARG A 79 -21.76 -18.54 -9.99
C ARG A 79 -22.00 -17.37 -9.02
N ILE A 80 -20.99 -16.53 -8.84
CA ILE A 80 -21.03 -15.42 -7.88
C ILE A 80 -22.00 -14.35 -8.37
N ARG A 81 -22.92 -13.92 -7.49
CA ARG A 81 -23.91 -12.87 -7.81
C ARG A 81 -23.70 -11.58 -7.03
N ARG A 82 -23.13 -11.68 -5.84
CA ARG A 82 -22.87 -10.57 -4.92
C ARG A 82 -21.48 -10.77 -4.37
N LEU A 83 -20.65 -9.74 -4.45
CA LEU A 83 -19.21 -9.90 -4.29
C LEU A 83 -18.62 -8.84 -3.37
N VAL A 84 -17.68 -9.25 -2.53
CA VAL A 84 -16.59 -8.39 -2.07
C VAL A 84 -15.28 -8.98 -2.59
N VAL A 85 -14.45 -8.18 -3.25
CA VAL A 85 -13.15 -8.61 -3.80
C VAL A 85 -12.02 -7.79 -3.20
N MET A 86 -10.91 -8.46 -2.84
CA MET A 86 -9.71 -7.84 -2.29
C MET A 86 -8.45 -8.72 -2.47
N GLY A 87 -7.28 -8.14 -2.21
CA GLY A 87 -6.04 -8.88 -1.99
C GLY A 87 -5.82 -9.22 -0.50
N SER A 88 -5.14 -10.33 -0.20
CA SER A 88 -4.83 -10.77 1.18
C SER A 88 -3.89 -9.84 1.95
N GLY A 89 -3.14 -8.98 1.26
CA GLY A 89 -2.31 -7.93 1.89
C GLY A 89 -3.06 -6.62 2.12
N ALA A 90 -4.29 -6.49 1.62
CA ALA A 90 -5.02 -5.24 1.65
C ALA A 90 -5.67 -4.97 3.00
N VAL A 91 -5.85 -3.69 3.31
CA VAL A 91 -6.65 -3.20 4.45
C VAL A 91 -6.38 -3.93 5.78
N PRO A 92 -5.12 -4.02 6.25
CA PRO A 92 -4.74 -4.81 7.43
C PRO A 92 -5.39 -4.34 8.73
N LEU A 93 -5.96 -3.12 8.72
CA LEU A 93 -6.68 -2.54 9.85
C LEU A 93 -8.21 -2.49 9.62
N LEU A 94 -8.76 -3.25 8.66
CA LEU A 94 -10.20 -3.38 8.43
C LEU A 94 -10.92 -3.78 9.74
N ARG A 95 -12.05 -3.13 10.05
CA ARG A 95 -12.83 -3.45 11.25
C ARG A 95 -14.09 -4.19 10.86
N ARG A 96 -14.68 -4.91 11.83
CA ARG A 96 -15.95 -5.62 11.65
C ARG A 96 -17.03 -4.74 11.04
N ARG A 97 -17.24 -3.53 11.57
CA ARG A 97 -18.22 -2.57 11.02
C ARG A 97 -17.99 -2.18 9.55
N ASP A 98 -16.74 -2.19 9.08
CA ASP A 98 -16.44 -1.88 7.69
C ASP A 98 -16.75 -3.09 6.80
N ALA A 99 -16.39 -4.30 7.26
CA ALA A 99 -16.72 -5.56 6.62
C ALA A 99 -18.25 -5.75 6.54
N GLU A 100 -18.98 -5.51 7.64
CA GLU A 100 -20.46 -5.52 7.68
C GLU A 100 -21.06 -4.51 6.69
N ARG A 101 -20.44 -3.32 6.55
CA ARG A 101 -20.90 -2.32 5.58
C ARG A 101 -20.69 -2.81 4.15
N LEU A 102 -19.54 -3.41 3.85
CA LEU A 102 -19.25 -3.98 2.53
C LEU A 102 -20.20 -5.14 2.19
N VAL A 103 -20.43 -6.06 3.13
CA VAL A 103 -21.42 -7.14 2.99
C VAL A 103 -22.81 -6.57 2.76
N ARG A 104 -23.22 -5.53 3.51
CA ARG A 104 -24.53 -4.89 3.33
C ARG A 104 -24.68 -4.24 1.96
N VAL A 105 -23.65 -3.57 1.45
CA VAL A 105 -23.66 -2.96 0.11
C VAL A 105 -23.75 -4.05 -0.98
N ALA A 106 -22.91 -5.09 -0.89
CA ALA A 106 -22.97 -6.22 -1.81
C ALA A 106 -24.31 -6.99 -1.72
N GLY A 107 -24.94 -7.02 -0.55
CA GLY A 107 -26.25 -7.64 -0.30
C GLY A 107 -27.45 -6.79 -0.75
N GLY A 108 -27.21 -5.51 -1.05
CA GLY A 108 -28.22 -4.47 -1.25
C GLY A 108 -28.88 -4.47 -2.64
N PRO A 109 -29.53 -3.35 -3.00
CA PRO A 109 -30.10 -3.13 -4.33
C PRO A 109 -29.04 -3.26 -5.43
N ALA A 110 -29.48 -3.63 -6.65
CA ALA A 110 -28.59 -3.74 -7.81
C ALA A 110 -27.91 -2.40 -8.14
N ARG A 111 -26.76 -2.49 -8.83
CA ARG A 111 -25.93 -1.34 -9.26
C ARG A 111 -25.40 -0.46 -8.12
N GLN A 112 -25.10 -1.05 -6.97
CA GLN A 112 -24.37 -0.41 -5.88
C GLN A 112 -22.99 -1.01 -5.69
N ALA A 113 -22.02 -0.14 -5.40
CA ALA A 113 -20.69 -0.56 -5.01
C ALA A 113 -20.11 0.32 -3.90
N ALA A 114 -19.20 -0.25 -3.13
CA ALA A 114 -18.43 0.47 -2.13
C ALA A 114 -16.97 0.06 -2.18
N THR A 115 -16.07 1.02 -2.01
CA THR A 115 -14.62 0.78 -2.06
C THR A 115 -13.89 1.62 -1.02
N ASN A 116 -12.69 1.20 -0.63
CA ASN A 116 -11.82 2.03 0.21
C ASN A 116 -11.37 3.32 -0.51
N ASN A 117 -11.29 3.30 -1.85
CA ASN A 117 -10.88 4.44 -2.65
C ASN A 117 -11.29 4.28 -4.13
N ARG A 118 -12.22 5.13 -4.57
CA ARG A 118 -12.72 5.17 -5.96
C ARG A 118 -11.66 5.30 -7.06
N TYR A 119 -10.46 5.80 -6.77
CA TYR A 119 -9.41 6.03 -7.78
C TYR A 119 -8.28 4.98 -7.75
N SER A 120 -8.24 4.12 -6.73
CA SER A 120 -7.23 3.08 -6.54
C SER A 120 -7.76 2.16 -5.44
N SER A 121 -8.55 1.17 -5.83
CA SER A 121 -9.21 0.26 -4.90
C SER A 121 -8.30 -0.89 -4.51
N ASP A 122 -8.29 -1.20 -3.22
CA ASP A 122 -7.69 -2.42 -2.65
C ASP A 122 -8.77 -3.38 -2.12
N ILE A 123 -10.01 -2.88 -2.00
CA ILE A 123 -11.20 -3.65 -1.65
C ILE A 123 -12.45 -3.03 -2.29
N CYS A 124 -13.30 -3.86 -2.90
CA CYS A 124 -14.52 -3.42 -3.55
C CYS A 124 -15.70 -4.39 -3.29
N ALA A 125 -16.81 -3.86 -2.78
CA ALA A 125 -18.10 -4.54 -2.70
C ALA A 125 -18.97 -4.19 -3.91
N ILE A 126 -19.65 -5.18 -4.48
CA ILE A 126 -20.40 -5.09 -5.74
C ILE A 126 -21.72 -5.86 -5.57
N SER A 127 -22.84 -5.14 -5.71
CA SER A 127 -24.18 -5.70 -5.47
C SER A 127 -24.68 -6.65 -6.55
N ASP A 128 -24.10 -6.56 -7.75
CA ASP A 128 -24.38 -7.42 -8.88
C ASP A 128 -23.07 -7.75 -9.60
N ALA A 129 -22.49 -8.89 -9.23
CA ALA A 129 -21.20 -9.33 -9.77
C ALA A 129 -21.31 -9.84 -11.22
N THR A 130 -22.53 -10.09 -11.75
CA THR A 130 -22.70 -10.61 -13.11
C THR A 130 -22.22 -9.63 -14.18
N VAL A 131 -22.19 -8.33 -13.85
CA VAL A 131 -21.65 -7.29 -14.72
C VAL A 131 -20.15 -7.51 -15.01
N LEU A 132 -19.43 -8.16 -14.10
CA LEU A 132 -17.99 -8.40 -14.24
C LEU A 132 -17.66 -9.43 -15.33
N ARG A 133 -18.65 -10.13 -15.89
CA ARG A 133 -18.46 -10.98 -17.08
C ARG A 133 -17.94 -10.19 -18.28
N THR A 134 -18.22 -8.90 -18.33
CA THR A 134 -17.78 -7.99 -19.39
C THR A 134 -16.71 -7.03 -18.90
N VAL A 135 -16.06 -7.31 -17.76
CA VAL A 135 -14.94 -6.49 -17.29
C VAL A 135 -13.80 -6.59 -18.31
N PRO A 136 -13.16 -5.47 -18.68
CA PRO A 136 -11.99 -5.52 -19.55
C PRO A 136 -10.84 -6.24 -18.85
N ALA A 137 -9.76 -6.49 -19.59
CA ALA A 137 -8.55 -7.14 -19.10
C ALA A 137 -7.74 -6.26 -18.14
N LEU A 138 -8.36 -5.81 -17.04
CA LEU A 138 -7.75 -4.90 -16.06
C LEU A 138 -6.48 -5.54 -15.47
N PRO A 139 -5.37 -4.80 -15.37
CA PRO A 139 -4.13 -5.35 -14.82
C PRO A 139 -4.19 -5.51 -13.29
N SER A 140 -5.07 -4.77 -12.61
CA SER A 140 -5.30 -4.85 -11.15
C SER A 140 -6.72 -4.38 -10.81
N ASP A 141 -7.10 -4.55 -9.55
CA ASP A 141 -8.33 -4.07 -8.93
C ASP A 141 -8.44 -2.54 -8.86
N ASN A 142 -7.34 -1.81 -8.96
CA ASN A 142 -7.30 -0.35 -8.80
C ASN A 142 -8.30 0.42 -9.66
N ALA A 143 -8.53 -0.02 -10.89
CA ALA A 143 -9.42 0.64 -11.85
C ALA A 143 -10.89 0.17 -11.74
N LEU A 144 -11.16 -0.88 -10.97
CA LEU A 144 -12.46 -1.54 -10.92
C LEU A 144 -13.61 -0.60 -10.52
N PRO A 145 -13.50 0.26 -9.47
CA PRO A 145 -14.60 1.14 -9.11
C PRO A 145 -14.91 2.18 -10.20
N ARG A 146 -13.88 2.72 -10.86
CA ARG A 146 -14.09 3.67 -11.97
C ARG A 146 -14.77 2.99 -13.14
N TRP A 147 -14.35 1.79 -13.49
CA TRP A 147 -15.01 1.02 -14.54
C TRP A 147 -16.48 0.74 -14.19
N LEU A 148 -16.77 0.36 -12.94
CA LEU A 148 -18.13 0.13 -12.45
C LEU A 148 -19.00 1.40 -12.58
N GLU A 149 -18.47 2.56 -12.20
CA GLU A 149 -19.16 3.85 -12.27
C GLU A 149 -19.38 4.30 -13.73
N GLU A 150 -18.30 4.34 -14.52
CA GLU A 150 -18.27 4.98 -15.85
C GLU A 150 -18.85 4.08 -16.95
N HIS A 151 -18.70 2.75 -16.85
CA HIS A 151 -19.04 1.81 -17.94
C HIS A 151 -20.17 0.83 -17.57
N ALA A 152 -20.41 0.60 -16.27
CA ALA A 152 -21.45 -0.30 -15.79
C ALA A 152 -22.60 0.42 -15.05
N ALA A 153 -22.57 1.75 -14.96
CA ALA A 153 -23.58 2.58 -14.31
C ALA A 153 -23.89 2.18 -12.86
N PHE A 154 -22.85 1.81 -12.10
CA PHE A 154 -22.96 1.60 -10.65
C PHE A 154 -22.85 2.93 -9.90
N SER A 155 -23.62 3.05 -8.82
CA SER A 155 -23.35 4.07 -7.81
C SER A 155 -22.22 3.58 -6.90
N VAL A 156 -21.05 4.21 -7.00
CA VAL A 156 -19.85 3.83 -6.24
C VAL A 156 -19.68 4.79 -5.06
N THR A 157 -19.55 4.25 -3.86
CA THR A 157 -19.34 5.04 -2.63
C THR A 157 -18.02 4.73 -1.95
N ASP A 158 -17.33 5.75 -1.47
CA ASP A 158 -16.12 5.57 -0.66
C ASP A 158 -16.46 5.14 0.78
N LEU A 159 -15.63 4.27 1.35
CA LEU A 159 -15.66 3.92 2.76
C LEU A 159 -15.13 5.07 3.63
N PRO A 160 -15.73 5.32 4.82
CA PRO A 160 -15.19 6.28 5.77
C PRO A 160 -13.88 5.77 6.38
N GLY A 161 -13.06 6.69 6.91
CA GLY A 161 -11.81 6.33 7.58
C GLY A 161 -10.73 5.80 6.63
N ARG A 162 -10.71 6.32 5.39
CA ARG A 162 -9.77 5.91 4.34
C ARG A 162 -8.29 5.93 4.73
N ASP A 163 -7.86 6.67 5.75
CA ASP A 163 -6.45 6.66 6.20
C ASP A 163 -6.02 5.27 6.68
N ARG A 164 -6.94 4.58 7.36
CA ARG A 164 -6.74 3.23 7.86
C ARG A 164 -6.95 2.17 6.77
N LEU A 165 -7.90 2.43 5.88
CA LEU A 165 -8.29 1.52 4.80
C LEU A 165 -7.44 1.67 3.54
N ALA A 166 -6.48 2.59 3.51
CA ALA A 166 -5.53 2.74 2.41
C ALA A 166 -4.15 2.14 2.75
N LEU A 167 -4.02 1.48 3.90
CA LEU A 167 -2.82 0.73 4.24
C LEU A 167 -2.86 -0.62 3.55
N ASP A 168 -1.70 -1.08 3.08
CA ASP A 168 -1.47 -2.41 2.54
C ASP A 168 -0.17 -2.97 3.10
N LEU A 169 -0.05 -4.30 3.13
CA LEU A 169 1.19 -5.00 3.41
C LEU A 169 1.94 -5.26 2.09
N ASP A 170 2.69 -4.27 1.62
CA ASP A 170 3.52 -4.34 0.41
C ASP A 170 5.01 -4.56 0.70
N THR A 171 5.44 -4.25 1.92
CA THR A 171 6.81 -4.33 2.40
C THR A 171 6.84 -4.75 3.88
N PRO A 172 7.96 -5.29 4.39
CA PRO A 172 8.13 -5.47 5.84
C PRO A 172 8.01 -4.17 6.63
N LEU A 173 8.43 -3.02 6.09
CA LEU A 173 8.23 -1.73 6.77
C LEU A 173 6.74 -1.43 6.99
N ASP A 174 5.86 -1.86 6.10
CA ASP A 174 4.40 -1.72 6.27
C ASP A 174 3.88 -2.57 7.44
N LEU A 175 4.39 -3.79 7.60
CA LEU A 175 4.10 -4.62 8.77
C LEU A 175 4.53 -3.91 10.06
N ALA A 176 5.73 -3.33 10.09
CA ALA A 176 6.23 -2.57 11.23
C ALA A 176 5.34 -1.35 11.55
N LEU A 177 4.91 -0.61 10.52
CA LEU A 177 4.00 0.52 10.65
C LEU A 177 2.63 0.09 11.19
N VAL A 178 2.04 -0.97 10.62
CA VAL A 178 0.76 -1.52 11.06
C VAL A 178 0.85 -1.96 12.52
N ALA A 179 1.93 -2.62 12.93
CA ALA A 179 2.13 -3.09 14.29
C ALA A 179 2.15 -1.97 15.35
N LEU A 180 2.41 -0.70 14.95
CA LEU A 180 2.26 0.46 15.86
C LEU A 180 0.80 0.76 16.23
N SER A 181 -0.17 0.26 15.45
CA SER A 181 -1.59 0.50 15.70
C SER A 181 -2.09 -0.36 16.84
N SER A 182 -2.76 0.25 17.82
CA SER A 182 -3.49 -0.48 18.87
C SER A 182 -4.68 -1.32 18.35
N ARG A 183 -4.96 -1.24 17.05
CA ARG A 183 -6.00 -2.01 16.36
C ARG A 183 -5.42 -3.00 15.34
N ALA A 184 -4.11 -3.20 15.33
CA ALA A 184 -3.50 -4.22 14.50
C ALA A 184 -3.96 -5.62 14.93
N PRO A 185 -4.16 -6.56 13.99
CA PRO A 185 -4.35 -7.96 14.33
C PRO A 185 -3.20 -8.49 15.19
N ALA A 186 -3.52 -9.17 16.30
CA ALA A 186 -2.51 -9.65 17.25
C ALA A 186 -1.44 -10.54 16.60
N ALA A 187 -1.83 -11.34 15.60
CA ALA A 187 -0.91 -12.20 14.86
C ALA A 187 0.15 -11.42 14.05
N LEU A 188 -0.18 -10.21 13.56
CA LEU A 188 0.77 -9.34 12.87
C LEU A 188 1.71 -8.64 13.84
N VAL A 189 1.20 -8.22 14.99
CA VAL A 189 2.03 -7.65 16.07
C VAL A 189 3.02 -8.70 16.58
N ALA A 190 2.55 -9.92 16.84
CA ALA A 190 3.40 -11.04 17.24
C ALA A 190 4.48 -11.34 16.19
N LEU A 191 4.11 -11.42 14.90
CA LEU A 191 5.08 -11.65 13.82
C LEU A 191 6.15 -10.55 13.74
N ALA A 192 5.74 -9.27 13.87
CA ALA A 192 6.70 -8.17 13.88
C ALA A 192 7.68 -8.27 15.05
N LEU A 193 7.21 -8.66 16.25
CA LEU A 193 8.05 -8.86 17.43
C LEU A 193 8.97 -10.09 17.30
N GLU A 194 8.44 -11.22 16.80
CA GLU A 194 9.19 -12.46 16.55
C GLU A 194 10.41 -12.21 15.66
N HIS A 195 10.26 -11.34 14.66
CA HIS A 195 11.32 -10.97 13.71
C HIS A 195 12.15 -9.74 14.14
N GLY A 196 11.92 -9.18 15.32
CA GLY A 196 12.63 -7.98 15.80
C GLY A 196 12.48 -6.80 14.84
N LEU A 197 11.31 -6.66 14.22
CA LEU A 197 11.09 -5.69 13.17
C LEU A 197 10.87 -4.29 13.76
N GLU A 198 11.86 -3.43 13.57
CA GLU A 198 11.84 -2.04 14.03
C GLU A 198 11.67 -1.07 12.87
N ILE A 199 11.06 0.08 13.15
CA ILE A 199 11.05 1.20 12.20
C ILE A 199 12.33 2.01 12.45
N PRO A 200 13.26 2.08 11.47
CA PRO A 200 14.50 2.82 11.66
C PRO A 200 14.24 4.29 11.98
N ARG A 201 15.05 4.84 12.91
CA ARG A 201 15.02 6.27 13.29
C ARG A 201 13.65 6.75 13.83
N LEU A 202 12.75 5.86 14.26
CA LEU A 202 11.38 6.21 14.69
C LEU A 202 11.34 7.28 15.79
N ALA A 203 12.17 7.13 16.82
CA ALA A 203 12.22 8.07 17.94
C ALA A 203 12.68 9.46 17.49
N GLU A 204 13.69 9.52 16.63
CA GLU A 204 14.23 10.77 16.09
C GLU A 204 13.25 11.46 15.15
N LEU A 205 12.53 10.72 14.31
CA LEU A 205 11.46 11.27 13.46
C LEU A 205 10.30 11.84 14.29
N ARG A 206 9.90 11.16 15.38
CA ARG A 206 8.89 11.68 16.32
C ARG A 206 9.40 12.86 17.15
N GLY A 207 10.70 12.94 17.37
CA GLY A 207 11.39 14.09 17.95
C GLY A 207 11.33 15.29 17.00
N LEU A 208 11.77 15.10 15.76
CA LEU A 208 11.71 16.06 14.67
C LEU A 208 10.30 16.61 14.49
N ALA A 209 9.30 15.74 14.33
CA ALA A 209 7.91 16.13 14.11
C ALA A 209 7.31 16.97 15.24
N ALA A 210 7.88 16.94 16.44
CA ALA A 210 7.38 17.67 17.60
C ALA A 210 8.14 18.96 17.91
N ASP A 211 9.21 19.27 17.18
CA ASP A 211 10.01 20.47 17.37
C ASP A 211 9.60 21.57 16.38
N PRO A 212 8.98 22.68 16.84
CA PRO A 212 8.55 23.77 15.96
C PRO A 212 9.70 24.56 15.31
N ARG A 213 10.95 24.38 15.76
CA ARG A 213 12.10 25.06 15.17
C ARG A 213 12.68 24.32 13.96
N ARG A 214 12.31 23.06 13.78
CA ARG A 214 12.84 22.19 12.74
C ARG A 214 11.93 22.10 11.52
N GLU A 215 12.47 21.64 10.41
CA GLU A 215 11.77 21.38 9.16
C GLU A 215 11.94 19.90 8.75
N MET A 216 10.85 19.26 8.35
CA MET A 216 10.85 17.88 7.86
C MET A 216 10.47 17.85 6.38
N LEU A 217 11.27 17.16 5.57
CA LEU A 217 10.95 16.86 4.17
C LEU A 217 10.07 15.61 4.09
N VAL A 218 8.94 15.72 3.39
CA VAL A 218 8.14 14.57 2.95
C VAL A 218 8.15 14.55 1.44
N PHE A 219 8.73 13.50 0.87
CA PHE A 219 8.97 13.37 -0.57
C PHE A 219 8.35 12.09 -1.11
N GLY A 220 7.56 12.17 -2.19
CA GLY A 220 7.12 10.98 -2.93
C GLY A 220 5.66 11.00 -3.34
N ARG A 221 5.05 9.81 -3.46
CA ARG A 221 3.63 9.63 -3.85
C ARG A 221 2.66 10.02 -2.71
N SER A 222 2.83 11.20 -2.12
CA SER A 222 1.94 11.71 -1.07
C SER A 222 0.85 12.62 -1.66
N GLY A 223 -0.16 13.02 -0.89
CA GLY A 223 -1.31 13.77 -1.40
C GLY A 223 -1.91 14.73 -0.39
N SER A 224 -2.91 15.50 -0.83
CA SER A 224 -3.53 16.57 -0.03
C SER A 224 -4.05 16.13 1.32
N ARG A 225 -4.46 14.87 1.45
CA ARG A 225 -4.90 14.31 2.73
C ARG A 225 -3.75 14.17 3.73
N THR A 226 -2.63 13.61 3.30
CA THR A 226 -1.45 13.47 4.15
C THR A 226 -0.90 14.84 4.53
N LEU A 227 -0.86 15.79 3.58
CA LEU A 227 -0.48 17.17 3.87
C LEU A 227 -1.39 17.79 4.95
N ARG A 228 -2.71 17.70 4.77
CA ARG A 228 -3.69 18.18 5.76
C ARG A 228 -3.51 17.52 7.14
N TRP A 229 -3.15 16.24 7.18
CA TRP A 229 -2.87 15.56 8.42
C TRP A 229 -1.61 16.13 9.09
N LEU A 230 -0.52 16.28 8.34
CA LEU A 230 0.73 16.84 8.82
C LEU A 230 0.51 18.25 9.39
N GLU A 231 -0.12 19.15 8.63
CA GLU A 231 -0.44 20.53 9.05
C GLU A 231 -1.17 20.62 10.41
N ARG A 232 -1.92 19.58 10.78
CA ARG A 232 -2.72 19.54 12.01
C ARG A 232 -2.07 18.77 13.16
N ASN A 233 -1.10 17.91 12.89
CA ASN A 233 -0.64 16.91 13.86
C ASN A 233 0.86 16.98 14.15
N VAL A 234 1.65 17.67 13.33
CA VAL A 234 3.07 17.93 13.62
C VAL A 234 3.27 19.37 14.05
N ARG A 235 4.36 19.62 14.79
CA ARG A 235 4.77 20.96 15.23
C ARG A 235 5.85 21.55 14.34
N CYS A 236 6.70 20.71 13.75
CA CYS A 236 7.75 21.16 12.84
C CYS A 236 7.17 21.76 11.56
N ARG A 237 7.98 22.56 10.85
CA ARG A 237 7.69 22.95 9.48
C ARG A 237 7.74 21.71 8.58
N VAL A 238 6.95 21.72 7.51
CA VAL A 238 6.88 20.61 6.56
C VAL A 238 7.20 21.13 5.17
N ARG A 239 8.29 20.62 4.59
CA ARG A 239 8.58 20.74 3.17
C ARG A 239 7.95 19.55 2.46
N PHE A 240 6.97 19.80 1.62
CA PHE A 240 6.15 18.73 1.01
C PHE A 240 6.32 18.69 -0.50
N LEU A 241 6.98 17.63 -1.00
CA LEU A 241 7.21 17.39 -2.42
C LEU A 241 6.40 16.16 -2.86
N ALA A 242 5.18 16.40 -3.33
CA ALA A 242 4.32 15.36 -3.86
C ALA A 242 4.54 15.18 -5.37
N GLU A 243 5.16 14.07 -5.75
CA GLU A 243 5.51 13.75 -7.13
C GLU A 243 5.04 12.36 -7.52
N GLU A 244 4.80 12.15 -8.82
CA GLU A 244 4.46 10.85 -9.41
C GLU A 244 3.26 10.12 -8.75
N ARG A 245 2.30 10.88 -8.17
CA ARG A 245 1.01 10.30 -7.77
C ARG A 245 0.36 9.64 -8.99
N GLY A 246 0.00 8.36 -8.85
CA GLY A 246 -0.57 7.59 -9.95
C GLY A 246 0.46 6.87 -10.82
N LEU A 247 1.74 6.83 -10.42
CA LEU A 247 2.82 6.10 -11.10
C LEU A 247 2.45 4.67 -11.56
N ARG A 248 1.71 3.91 -10.74
CA ARG A 248 1.24 2.55 -11.09
C ARG A 248 0.05 2.58 -12.07
N ALA A 249 -0.82 3.58 -11.94
CA ALA A 249 -2.03 3.76 -12.76
C ALA A 249 -1.73 4.38 -14.14
N SER A 250 -0.55 4.97 -14.36
CA SER A 250 -0.11 5.53 -15.64
C SER A 250 0.80 4.59 -16.45
N SER A 251 1.00 3.36 -15.98
CA SER A 251 1.75 2.35 -16.73
C SER A 251 1.04 2.00 -18.05
N PRO A 252 1.76 1.72 -19.14
CA PRO A 252 1.15 1.32 -20.42
C PRO A 252 0.17 0.16 -20.29
N LEU A 253 0.40 -0.77 -19.35
CA LEU A 253 -0.51 -1.88 -19.03
C LEU A 253 -1.86 -1.42 -18.46
N ALA A 254 -1.91 -0.28 -17.76
CA ALA A 254 -3.15 0.31 -17.24
C ALA A 254 -3.89 1.18 -18.28
N ILE A 255 -3.19 1.63 -19.33
CA ILE A 255 -3.73 2.51 -20.38
C ILE A 255 -4.13 1.71 -21.64
N ALA A 256 -3.44 0.59 -21.93
CA ALA A 256 -3.60 -0.17 -23.18
C ALA A 256 -4.88 -1.02 -23.27
N THR A 257 -5.73 -1.06 -22.24
CA THR A 257 -6.93 -1.92 -22.20
C THR A 257 -8.24 -1.16 -22.29
N GLY A 258 -8.20 0.15 -22.53
CA GLY A 258 -9.38 0.93 -22.89
C GLY A 258 -9.46 1.07 -24.40
N GLU A 259 -10.41 0.39 -25.04
CA GLU A 259 -10.94 0.81 -26.34
C GLU A 259 -11.63 2.17 -26.17
N ALA A 260 -10.84 3.23 -25.97
CA ALA A 260 -11.34 4.58 -26.13
C ALA A 260 -11.50 4.81 -27.63
N PRO A 261 -12.68 5.24 -28.13
CA PRO A 261 -12.81 5.66 -29.50
C PRO A 261 -11.76 6.76 -29.77
N PRO A 262 -11.14 6.80 -30.97
CA PRO A 262 -10.16 7.81 -31.28
C PRO A 262 -10.83 9.18 -31.21
N MET A 263 -10.64 9.89 -30.10
CA MET A 263 -10.84 11.33 -30.07
C MET A 263 -9.79 11.94 -31.00
N GLN A 264 -10.21 12.19 -32.23
CA GLN A 264 -9.42 12.85 -33.27
C GLN A 264 -8.84 14.14 -32.69
N GLY A 265 -7.51 14.22 -32.62
CA GLY A 265 -6.78 15.45 -32.30
C GLY A 265 -5.85 15.42 -31.08
N ARG A 266 -5.87 14.38 -30.22
CA ARG A 266 -4.86 14.22 -29.16
C ARG A 266 -3.97 13.03 -29.46
N ARG A 267 -2.66 13.29 -29.68
CA ARG A 267 -1.61 12.26 -29.77
C ARG A 267 -1.85 11.23 -28.65
N ALA A 268 -2.06 9.96 -29.00
CA ALA A 268 -2.16 8.86 -28.07
C ALA A 268 -1.10 9.03 -26.97
N GLY A 269 -1.55 9.18 -25.72
CA GLY A 269 -0.74 9.69 -24.62
C GLY A 269 0.47 8.81 -24.37
N ARG A 270 1.65 9.20 -24.88
CA ARG A 270 2.93 8.66 -24.43
C ARG A 270 3.01 8.91 -22.92
N SER A 271 2.88 7.86 -22.12
CA SER A 271 3.11 7.95 -20.67
C SER A 271 4.48 8.58 -20.47
N ARG A 272 4.50 9.77 -19.86
CA ARG A 272 5.74 10.53 -19.66
C ARG A 272 6.59 9.74 -18.68
N ARG A 273 7.85 9.45 -19.02
CA ARG A 273 8.78 8.76 -18.11
C ARG A 273 8.77 9.51 -16.76
N PRO A 274 8.60 8.81 -15.61
CA PRO A 274 8.55 9.43 -14.29
C PRO A 274 9.72 10.38 -14.06
N ARG A 275 9.47 11.52 -13.41
CA ARG A 275 10.50 12.48 -13.04
C ARG A 275 10.39 12.89 -11.59
N ALA A 276 11.53 12.93 -10.92
CA ALA A 276 11.62 13.22 -9.51
C ALA A 276 12.60 14.37 -9.24
N THR A 277 12.19 15.47 -8.59
CA THR A 277 13.10 16.60 -8.31
C THR A 277 14.29 16.15 -7.47
N LEU A 278 14.04 15.38 -6.41
CA LEU A 278 15.10 14.77 -5.60
C LEU A 278 15.92 13.75 -6.38
N GLY A 279 15.29 13.01 -7.30
CA GLY A 279 15.96 12.09 -8.21
C GLY A 279 16.96 12.78 -9.14
N ARG A 280 16.66 14.00 -9.61
CA ARG A 280 17.58 14.81 -10.44
C ARG A 280 18.81 15.26 -9.66
N LEU A 281 18.63 15.75 -8.43
CA LEU A 281 19.73 16.13 -7.55
C LEU A 281 20.65 14.94 -7.24
N ILE A 282 20.05 13.77 -6.98
CA ILE A 282 20.78 12.52 -6.75
C ILE A 282 21.50 12.04 -8.02
N ALA A 283 20.89 12.18 -9.20
CA ALA A 283 21.53 11.81 -10.45
C ALA A 283 22.76 12.67 -10.76
N GLU A 284 22.73 13.95 -10.37
CA GLU A 284 23.85 14.89 -10.55
C GLU A 284 24.97 14.66 -9.52
N ARG A 285 24.62 14.40 -8.25
CA ARG A 285 25.59 14.32 -7.13
C ARG A 285 25.96 12.89 -6.71
N GLY A 286 25.29 11.88 -7.26
CA GLY A 286 25.45 10.47 -6.91
C GLY A 286 24.57 10.01 -5.74
N ALA A 287 24.28 8.70 -5.67
CA ALA A 287 23.39 8.11 -4.65
C ALA A 287 23.83 8.38 -3.20
N GLY A 288 25.15 8.39 -2.95
CA GLY A 288 25.71 8.68 -1.63
C GLY A 288 25.45 10.09 -1.10
N SER A 289 24.95 11.01 -1.94
CA SER A 289 24.68 12.41 -1.57
C SER A 289 23.32 12.66 -0.92
N LEU A 290 22.48 11.64 -0.75
CA LEU A 290 21.12 11.83 -0.20
C LEU A 290 21.12 12.59 1.14
N ALA A 291 22.00 12.22 2.08
CA ALA A 291 22.08 12.87 3.39
C ALA A 291 22.41 14.35 3.30
N SER A 292 23.37 14.74 2.45
CA SER A 292 23.73 16.15 2.29
C SER A 292 22.65 16.94 1.56
N ILE A 293 22.03 16.36 0.53
CA ILE A 293 20.87 16.99 -0.14
C ILE A 293 19.73 17.22 0.85
N VAL A 294 19.42 16.26 1.71
CA VAL A 294 18.41 16.46 2.76
C VAL A 294 18.85 17.53 3.73
N GLY A 295 20.12 17.53 4.17
CA GLY A 295 20.66 18.56 5.07
C GLY A 295 20.60 20.00 4.52
N ASP A 296 20.71 20.15 3.19
CA ASP A 296 20.53 21.44 2.51
C ASP A 296 19.06 21.91 2.52
N LEU A 297 18.10 20.97 2.63
CA LEU A 297 16.67 21.22 2.44
C LEU A 297 15.84 21.18 3.73
N ALA A 298 16.24 20.40 4.72
CA ALA A 298 15.47 20.09 5.92
C ALA A 298 16.33 19.46 7.03
N ASP A 299 15.77 19.35 8.23
CA ASP A 299 16.41 18.72 9.38
C ASP A 299 16.15 17.21 9.48
N GLY A 300 15.56 16.60 8.44
CA GLY A 300 15.24 15.18 8.34
C GLY A 300 14.19 14.91 7.25
N ALA A 301 14.00 13.65 6.88
CA ALA A 301 13.15 13.31 5.74
C ALA A 301 12.42 11.96 5.86
N ILE A 302 11.25 11.90 5.21
CA ILE A 302 10.49 10.68 4.93
C ILE A 302 10.31 10.60 3.41
N ILE A 303 10.85 9.54 2.80
CA ILE A 303 11.09 9.49 1.35
C ILE A 303 10.50 8.21 0.75
N ASP A 304 9.70 8.37 -0.30
CA ASP A 304 9.26 7.26 -1.16
C ASP A 304 10.37 6.94 -2.17
N SER A 305 11.20 5.94 -1.86
CA SER A 305 12.33 5.57 -2.71
C SER A 305 11.89 5.00 -4.06
N ARG A 306 10.62 4.58 -4.22
CA ARG A 306 10.12 4.05 -5.49
C ARG A 306 9.98 5.15 -6.53
N VAL A 307 9.75 6.40 -6.11
CA VAL A 307 9.76 7.56 -7.02
C VAL A 307 11.17 7.80 -7.55
N LEU A 308 12.19 7.63 -6.72
CA LEU A 308 13.59 7.75 -7.12
C LEU A 308 14.01 6.62 -8.08
N LEU A 309 13.59 5.37 -7.79
CA LEU A 309 13.79 4.23 -8.69
C LEU A 309 13.07 4.43 -10.02
N ALA A 310 11.85 4.96 -10.00
CA ALA A 310 11.07 5.21 -11.20
C ALA A 310 11.68 6.31 -12.09
N ASP A 311 12.19 7.38 -11.49
CA ASP A 311 12.95 8.41 -12.20
C ASP A 311 14.19 7.81 -12.86
N ARG A 312 14.96 6.99 -12.12
CA ARG A 312 16.20 6.36 -12.60
C ARG A 312 15.95 5.30 -13.68
N LEU A 313 15.01 4.38 -13.47
CA LEU A 313 14.87 3.13 -14.24
C LEU A 313 13.60 3.06 -15.10
N GLY A 314 12.67 4.01 -14.92
CA GLY A 314 11.34 3.99 -15.55
C GLY A 314 10.27 3.36 -14.65
N ALA A 315 9.01 3.42 -15.08
CA ALA A 315 7.86 2.96 -14.29
C ALA A 315 7.70 1.42 -14.21
N ASP A 316 8.47 0.68 -15.01
CA ASP A 316 8.43 -0.78 -15.04
C ASP A 316 9.21 -1.37 -13.86
N GLU A 317 8.49 -1.84 -12.84
CA GLU A 317 9.07 -2.40 -11.62
C GLU A 317 9.90 -3.67 -11.87
N SER A 318 9.70 -4.39 -12.99
CA SER A 318 10.51 -5.57 -13.32
C SER A 318 11.98 -5.23 -13.58
N ARG A 319 12.27 -3.96 -13.85
CA ARG A 319 13.62 -3.43 -14.07
C ARG A 319 14.26 -2.87 -12.80
N TRP A 320 13.53 -2.82 -11.70
CA TRP A 320 14.01 -2.26 -10.44
C TRP A 320 14.86 -3.29 -9.68
N PRO A 321 15.63 -2.87 -8.66
CA PRO A 321 16.24 -3.80 -7.71
C PRO A 321 15.19 -4.77 -7.15
N SER A 322 15.67 -5.96 -6.77
CA SER A 322 14.82 -7.04 -6.29
C SER A 322 13.92 -6.61 -5.13
N ALA A 323 12.84 -7.35 -4.87
CA ALA A 323 12.02 -7.10 -3.68
C ALA A 323 12.86 -7.15 -2.40
N ALA A 324 13.78 -8.12 -2.29
CA ALA A 324 14.70 -8.23 -1.16
C ALA A 324 15.57 -6.98 -0.98
N ASP A 325 16.20 -6.48 -2.05
CA ASP A 325 17.00 -5.24 -2.03
C ASP A 325 16.16 -4.03 -1.63
N ARG A 326 14.94 -3.91 -2.18
CA ARG A 326 14.03 -2.82 -1.85
C ARG A 326 13.56 -2.88 -0.40
N PHE A 327 13.34 -4.07 0.16
CA PHE A 327 12.92 -4.26 1.55
C PHE A 327 14.07 -4.01 2.53
N GLY A 328 15.28 -4.47 2.20
CA GLY A 328 16.49 -4.14 2.96
C GLY A 328 16.75 -2.63 3.00
N SER A 329 16.55 -1.94 1.86
CA SER A 329 16.63 -0.47 1.79
C SER A 329 15.61 0.23 2.67
N ASP A 330 14.36 -0.25 2.72
CA ASP A 330 13.29 0.33 3.55
C ASP A 330 13.59 0.24 5.05
N LEU A 331 14.28 -0.84 5.43
CA LEU A 331 14.74 -1.08 6.80
C LEU A 331 16.10 -0.44 7.10
N LEU A 332 16.64 0.37 6.18
CA LEU A 332 17.95 1.02 6.26
C LEU A 332 19.11 0.05 6.51
N ARG A 333 19.10 -1.11 5.85
CA ARG A 333 20.12 -2.17 5.97
C ARG A 333 20.98 -2.26 4.70
N PRO A 334 21.96 -1.36 4.49
CA PRO A 334 22.71 -1.28 3.24
C PRO A 334 23.49 -2.55 2.93
N ASP A 335 23.90 -3.31 3.94
CA ASP A 335 24.68 -4.55 3.78
C ASP A 335 23.83 -5.73 3.29
N GLU A 336 22.50 -5.63 3.37
CA GLU A 336 21.54 -6.59 2.81
C GLU A 336 21.11 -6.23 1.38
N VAL A 337 21.61 -5.12 0.80
CA VAL A 337 21.21 -4.61 -0.52
C VAL A 337 22.30 -4.87 -1.56
N SER A 338 21.97 -5.65 -2.58
CA SER A 338 22.90 -6.04 -3.65
C SER A 338 23.04 -4.98 -4.76
N ASP A 339 21.95 -4.29 -5.15
CA ASP A 339 22.05 -3.17 -6.10
C ASP A 339 22.90 -2.03 -5.52
N ARG A 340 24.06 -1.78 -6.13
CA ARG A 340 25.04 -0.79 -5.66
C ARG A 340 24.44 0.61 -5.47
N TRP A 341 23.63 1.08 -6.42
CA TRP A 341 23.06 2.42 -6.33
C TRP A 341 22.09 2.54 -5.16
N LEU A 342 21.24 1.53 -4.95
CA LEU A 342 20.32 1.48 -3.82
C LEU A 342 21.05 1.28 -2.49
N ALA A 343 22.11 0.48 -2.45
CA ALA A 343 22.97 0.31 -1.28
C ALA A 343 23.65 1.63 -0.89
N ASP A 344 24.19 2.37 -1.85
CA ASP A 344 24.82 3.68 -1.62
C ASP A 344 23.79 4.73 -1.12
N LEU A 345 22.59 4.73 -1.71
CA LEU A 345 21.47 5.57 -1.25
C LEU A 345 21.07 5.22 0.19
N THR A 346 20.96 3.93 0.49
CA THR A 346 20.59 3.41 1.81
C THR A 346 21.64 3.73 2.86
N ARG A 347 22.92 3.57 2.52
CA ARG A 347 24.03 3.91 3.42
C ARG A 347 24.06 5.41 3.73
N SER A 348 23.78 6.25 2.73
CA SER A 348 23.64 7.70 2.92
C SER A 348 22.52 8.02 3.92
N ALA A 349 21.32 7.46 3.73
CA ALA A 349 20.21 7.66 4.66
C ALA A 349 20.48 7.13 6.08
N ALA A 350 21.02 5.91 6.18
CA ALA A 350 21.30 5.26 7.45
C ALA A 350 22.36 6.02 8.27
N GLY A 351 23.42 6.49 7.61
CA GLY A 351 24.54 7.22 8.24
C GLY A 351 24.30 8.72 8.45
N ALA A 352 23.13 9.25 8.06
CA ALA A 352 22.84 10.68 8.18
C ALA A 352 22.69 11.12 9.64
N SER A 353 23.25 12.28 9.98
CA SER A 353 23.08 12.93 11.28
C SER A 353 21.61 13.33 11.52
N SER A 354 20.94 13.82 10.48
CA SER A 354 19.49 14.04 10.48
C SER A 354 18.72 12.72 10.25
N PRO A 355 17.56 12.51 10.87
CA PRO A 355 16.78 11.29 10.66
C PRO A 355 16.19 11.25 9.25
N ILE A 356 16.57 10.24 8.47
CA ILE A 356 16.06 9.97 7.13
C ILE A 356 15.49 8.55 7.13
N LEU A 357 14.23 8.40 6.74
CA LEU A 357 13.59 7.11 6.53
C LEU A 357 13.09 6.99 5.09
N MET A 358 13.42 5.88 4.46
CA MET A 358 12.99 5.55 3.11
C MET A 358 11.96 4.42 3.12
N GLY A 359 11.10 4.39 2.13
CA GLY A 359 10.06 3.38 2.02
C GLY A 359 9.25 3.51 0.74
N ALA A 360 8.07 2.89 0.74
CA ALA A 360 7.12 2.94 -0.36
C ALA A 360 6.01 3.97 -0.13
N HIS A 361 4.94 3.88 -0.94
CA HIS A 361 3.79 4.78 -0.86
C HIS A 361 3.16 4.82 0.54
N THR A 362 3.03 3.67 1.19
CA THR A 362 2.48 3.56 2.55
C THR A 362 3.20 4.48 3.51
N LEU A 363 4.53 4.48 3.51
CA LEU A 363 5.34 5.30 4.41
C LEU A 363 5.05 6.81 4.28
N VAL A 364 4.91 7.32 3.05
CA VAL A 364 4.71 8.76 2.79
C VAL A 364 3.25 9.17 2.65
N GLY A 365 2.32 8.21 2.75
CA GLY A 365 0.90 8.42 2.57
C GLY A 365 0.11 7.99 3.79
N PRO A 366 -0.57 6.83 3.73
CA PRO A 366 -1.45 6.33 4.79
C PRO A 366 -0.74 5.91 6.08
N GLY A 367 0.57 5.63 6.04
CA GLY A 367 1.40 5.25 7.18
C GLY A 367 1.89 6.43 8.04
N ILE A 368 1.87 7.66 7.50
CA ILE A 368 2.32 8.88 8.23
C ILE A 368 1.63 9.04 9.60
N PRO A 369 0.29 8.87 9.72
CA PRO A 369 -0.38 8.92 11.01
C PRO A 369 0.07 7.86 12.00
N LEU A 370 0.54 6.69 11.57
CA LEU A 370 1.05 5.65 12.46
C LEU A 370 2.49 5.97 12.90
N LEU A 371 3.31 6.40 11.94
CA LEU A 371 4.71 6.76 12.16
C LEU A 371 4.84 7.92 13.16
N LEU A 372 4.13 9.03 12.92
CA LEU A 372 4.38 10.30 13.60
C LEU A 372 3.46 10.58 14.79
N ARG A 373 2.35 9.86 14.92
CA ARG A 373 1.47 10.03 16.08
C ARG A 373 2.23 9.63 17.34
N ARG A 374 2.33 10.57 18.28
CA ARG A 374 2.80 10.28 19.63
C ARG A 374 1.76 9.39 20.31
N LEU A 375 2.17 8.19 20.70
CA LEU A 375 1.39 7.40 21.64
C LEU A 375 1.38 8.16 22.99
N PRO A 376 0.26 8.20 23.71
CA PRO A 376 0.25 8.68 25.09
C PRO A 376 1.33 7.93 25.86
N ARG A 377 2.15 8.63 26.65
CA ARG A 377 3.03 7.94 27.60
C ARG A 377 2.14 7.08 28.50
N PRO A 378 2.47 5.79 28.77
CA PRO A 378 1.79 5.09 29.85
C PRO A 378 1.94 5.94 31.10
N SER A 379 0.81 6.24 31.74
CA SER A 379 0.77 7.01 32.99
C SER A 379 1.68 6.33 34.00
N GLN A 380 2.74 7.03 34.42
CA GLN A 380 3.43 6.69 35.66
C GLN A 380 2.49 6.99 36.83
N GLN A 381 1.51 6.11 37.06
CA GLN A 381 0.73 6.05 38.27
C GLN A 381 0.62 4.57 38.65
N GLY A 382 1.48 4.17 39.58
CA GLY A 382 1.58 2.79 40.07
C GLY A 382 2.87 2.59 40.83
N GLY A 383 3.17 3.46 41.80
CA GLY A 383 4.41 3.37 42.56
C GLY A 383 4.48 4.39 43.68
N HIS A 384 3.51 4.38 44.59
CA HIS A 384 3.68 4.81 45.98
C HIS A 384 2.43 4.40 46.78
N ALA A 385 2.41 3.14 47.21
CA ALA A 385 1.65 2.68 48.35
C ALA A 385 2.33 1.43 48.89
N ALA A 386 3.20 1.65 49.88
CA ALA A 386 3.58 0.75 50.98
C ALA A 386 5.05 0.98 51.34
N LEU A 387 5.30 1.83 52.32
CA LEU A 387 6.20 1.55 53.45
C LEU A 387 6.06 2.67 54.49
N ARG A 388 5.51 2.26 55.64
CA ARG A 388 5.36 2.92 56.95
C ARG A 388 4.15 3.85 57.11
#